data_AF-A0A6J4IGT2-F1
#
_entry.id   AF-A0A6J4IGT2-F1
#
_cell.length_a   1.000
_cell.length_b   1.000
_cell.length_c   1.000
_cell.angle_alpha   90.00
_cell.angle_beta   90.00
_cell.angle_gamma   90.00
#
_symmetry.space_group_name_H-M   'P 1'
#
loop_
_entity.id
_entity.type
_entity.pdbx_description
1 polymer ?
#
loop_
_entity_poly.entity_id
_entity_poly.type
_entity_poly.pdbx_seq_one_letter_code
_entity_poly.pdbx_strand_id
1 'polypeptide(L)'
;SGRTTGSAAAVLRGLLDGTDSVPGLVLDDELRWMFLAALAAQGLAPVDELEAELARDNTASGKAAFTLACSAVPDAAVKDLAWREAVFGTRLSNELLSATIEGFTLGGPELRAPYNGPYFEALREVWEARGIEMATRVVRGLYPGRQDLSGRPEEHPVLLATDGWLAANPDAPGALRRILVEERDHLLRSLTAQAYGTR
;
A
#
# COMPACT_ATOMS: atom_id res chain seq x y z
N SER A 1 3.28 14.55 -17.99
CA SER A 1 2.74 14.92 -16.66
C SER A 1 3.77 15.39 -15.63
N GLY A 2 5.02 15.72 -16.00
CA GLY A 2 6.09 16.05 -15.02
C GLY A 2 6.06 17.45 -14.38
N ARG A 3 5.19 18.38 -14.84
CA ARG A 3 5.14 19.75 -14.30
C ARG A 3 4.33 19.87 -13.00
N THR A 4 3.37 18.98 -12.76
CA THR A 4 2.45 19.10 -11.62
C THR A 4 3.05 18.47 -10.35
N THR A 5 3.71 17.31 -10.49
CA THR A 5 4.32 16.56 -9.38
C THR A 5 5.42 17.34 -8.68
N GLY A 6 6.32 17.98 -9.44
CA GLY A 6 7.35 18.86 -8.88
C GLY A 6 6.79 20.08 -8.15
N SER A 7 5.65 20.63 -8.61
CA SER A 7 5.00 21.75 -7.92
C SER A 7 4.31 21.32 -6.63
N ALA A 8 3.69 20.13 -6.60
CA ALA A 8 3.03 19.62 -5.40
C ALA A 8 4.05 19.27 -4.31
N ALA A 9 5.15 18.60 -4.67
CA ALA A 9 6.22 18.28 -3.71
C ALA A 9 6.87 19.53 -3.12
N ALA A 10 7.08 20.58 -3.93
CA ALA A 10 7.61 21.85 -3.45
C ALA A 10 6.67 22.54 -2.45
N VAL A 11 5.35 22.52 -2.69
CA VAL A 11 4.36 23.05 -1.75
C VAL A 11 4.36 22.26 -0.44
N LEU A 12 4.39 20.93 -0.49
CA LEU A 12 4.45 20.11 0.73
C LEU A 12 5.70 20.40 1.56
N ARG A 13 6.86 20.55 0.90
CA ARG A 13 8.10 20.99 1.54
C ARG A 13 7.96 22.36 2.18
N GLY A 14 7.43 23.33 1.44
CA GLY A 14 7.23 24.68 1.94
C GLY A 14 6.39 24.72 3.20
N LEU A 15 5.32 23.92 3.24
CA LEU A 15 4.45 23.78 4.41
C LEU A 15 5.13 23.08 5.59
N LEU A 16 5.94 22.04 5.35
CA LEU A 16 6.68 21.33 6.41
C LEU A 16 7.76 22.19 7.06
N ASP A 17 8.48 22.96 6.23
CA ASP A 17 9.58 23.85 6.64
C ASP A 17 9.06 25.19 7.20
N GLY A 18 7.75 25.45 7.09
CA GLY A 18 7.12 26.71 7.52
C GLY A 18 7.47 27.91 6.63
N THR A 19 8.03 27.67 5.43
CA THR A 19 8.33 28.73 4.45
C THR A 19 7.09 29.11 3.63
N ASP A 20 6.13 28.20 3.51
CA ASP A 20 4.78 28.44 3.03
C ASP A 20 3.77 28.26 4.18
N SER A 21 2.62 28.93 4.10
CA SER A 21 1.51 28.73 5.04
C SER A 21 0.17 28.91 4.34
N VAL A 22 -0.82 28.10 4.75
CA VAL A 22 -2.21 28.27 4.35
C VAL A 22 -2.98 28.82 5.54
N PRO A 23 -3.64 29.99 5.43
CA PRO A 23 -4.43 30.56 6.52
C PRO A 23 -5.43 29.55 7.07
N GLY A 24 -5.37 29.30 8.38
CA GLY A 24 -6.26 28.36 9.08
C GLY A 24 -5.83 26.89 9.04
N LEU A 25 -4.76 26.54 8.32
CA LEU A 25 -4.18 25.20 8.35
C LEU A 25 -3.18 25.09 9.50
N VAL A 26 -3.44 24.17 10.42
CA VAL A 26 -2.49 23.77 11.47
C VAL A 26 -1.85 22.46 11.02
N LEU A 27 -0.52 22.43 10.95
CA LEU A 27 0.22 21.19 10.73
C LEU A 27 0.36 20.44 12.05
N ASP A 28 -0.64 19.62 12.37
CA ASP A 28 -0.54 18.63 13.43
C ASP A 28 0.31 17.42 13.01
N ASP A 29 0.56 16.51 13.94
CA ASP A 29 1.44 15.36 13.72
C ASP A 29 0.93 14.45 12.59
N GLU A 30 -0.39 14.23 12.51
CA GLU A 30 -1.00 13.41 11.46
C GLU A 30 -0.77 14.01 10.07
N LEU A 31 -1.02 15.31 9.91
CA LEU A 31 -0.84 15.97 8.61
C LEU A 31 0.63 16.04 8.19
N ARG A 32 1.54 16.26 9.14
CA ARG A 32 2.99 16.24 8.89
C ARG A 32 3.44 14.87 8.38
N TRP A 33 2.99 13.80 9.03
CA TRP A 33 3.26 12.44 8.58
C TRP A 33 2.66 12.12 7.22
N MET A 34 1.44 12.58 6.92
CA MET A 34 0.84 12.44 5.59
C MET A 34 1.70 13.09 4.51
N PHE A 35 2.24 14.29 4.77
CA PHE A 35 3.10 14.99 3.83
C PHE A 35 4.44 14.25 3.64
N LEU A 36 5.05 13.79 4.73
CA LEU A 36 6.29 13.02 4.69
C LEU A 36 6.12 11.68 3.96
N ALA A 37 5.02 10.97 4.18
CA ALA A 37 4.72 9.74 3.44
C ALA A 37 4.54 10.00 1.93
N ALA A 38 3.86 11.08 1.56
CA ALA A 38 3.70 11.48 0.16
C ALA A 38 5.02 11.88 -0.50
N LEU A 39 5.91 12.56 0.23
CA LEU A 39 7.27 12.89 -0.23
C LEU A 39 8.14 11.64 -0.31
N ALA A 40 8.09 10.75 0.69
CA ALA A 40 8.81 9.48 0.71
C ALA A 40 8.43 8.60 -0.47
N ALA A 41 7.13 8.49 -0.80
CA ALA A 41 6.63 7.77 -1.97
C ALA A 41 7.15 8.29 -3.32
N GLN A 42 7.66 9.52 -3.35
CA GLN A 42 8.30 10.14 -4.52
C GLN A 42 9.84 10.12 -4.43
N GLY A 43 10.41 9.55 -3.38
CA GLY A 43 11.85 9.53 -3.11
C GLY A 43 12.41 10.88 -2.65
N LEU A 44 11.55 11.74 -2.08
CA LEU A 44 11.87 13.13 -1.72
C LEU A 44 11.92 13.39 -0.20
N ALA A 45 11.79 12.34 0.61
CA ALA A 45 12.01 12.36 2.06
C ALA A 45 13.07 11.30 2.41
N PRO A 46 14.33 11.71 2.66
CA PRO A 46 15.38 10.80 3.09
C PRO A 46 15.11 10.28 4.51
N VAL A 47 15.72 9.13 4.85
CA VAL A 47 15.46 8.43 6.12
C VAL A 47 15.80 9.27 7.35
N ASP A 48 16.86 10.08 7.30
CA ASP A 48 17.25 10.95 8.40
C ASP A 48 16.18 12.00 8.75
N GLU A 49 15.46 12.50 7.75
CA GLU A 49 14.30 13.38 7.95
C GLU A 49 13.14 12.63 8.62
N LEU A 50 12.85 11.40 8.19
CA LEU A 50 11.81 10.58 8.81
C LEU A 50 12.17 10.22 10.26
N GLU A 51 13.45 9.96 10.55
CA GLU A 51 13.94 9.71 11.90
C GLU A 51 13.85 10.95 12.79
N ALA A 52 14.14 12.14 12.24
CA ALA A 52 13.99 13.40 12.95
C ALA A 52 12.52 13.67 13.31
N GLU A 53 11.59 13.39 12.39
CA GLU A 53 10.16 13.50 12.67
C GLU A 53 9.70 12.46 13.70
N LEU A 54 10.19 11.22 13.65
CA LEU A 54 9.91 10.20 14.66
C LEU A 54 10.43 10.59 16.05
N ALA A 55 11.57 11.27 16.13
CA ALA A 55 12.08 11.80 17.39
C ALA A 55 11.17 12.89 17.97
N ARG A 56 10.51 13.66 17.09
CA ARG A 56 9.52 14.69 17.45
C ARG A 56 8.19 14.07 17.89
N ASP A 57 7.70 13.07 17.16
CA ASP A 57 6.47 12.32 17.45
C ASP A 57 6.76 10.83 17.72
N ASN A 58 7.16 10.54 18.97
CA ASN A 58 7.48 9.17 19.41
C ASN A 58 6.24 8.41 19.94
N THR A 59 5.05 8.77 19.48
CA THR A 59 3.80 8.07 19.82
C THR A 59 3.69 6.73 19.06
N ALA A 60 2.69 5.91 19.40
CA ALA A 60 2.40 4.70 18.65
C ALA A 60 2.00 5.01 17.18
N SER A 61 1.16 6.02 17.00
CA SER A 61 0.78 6.54 15.69
C SER A 61 1.98 7.10 14.91
N GLY A 62 2.89 7.80 15.58
CA GLY A 62 4.14 8.28 14.95
C GLY A 62 5.03 7.15 14.45
N LYS A 63 5.16 6.06 15.23
CA LYS A 63 5.90 4.84 14.80
C LYS A 63 5.24 4.14 13.62
N ALA A 64 3.91 4.08 13.59
CA ALA A 64 3.17 3.52 12.47
C ALA A 64 3.37 4.38 11.21
N ALA A 65 3.25 5.70 11.34
CA ALA A 65 3.46 6.64 10.25
C ALA A 65 4.90 6.61 9.71
N PHE A 66 5.90 6.54 10.59
CA PHE A 66 7.29 6.33 10.20
C PHE A 66 7.47 5.03 9.41
N THR A 67 6.89 3.93 9.88
CA THR A 67 6.95 2.61 9.21
C THR A 67 6.33 2.67 7.82
N LEU A 68 5.19 3.34 7.69
CA LEU A 68 4.53 3.58 6.41
C LEU A 68 5.43 4.39 5.48
N ALA A 69 5.96 5.53 5.93
CA ALA A 69 6.81 6.39 5.13
C ALA A 69 8.07 5.68 4.64
N CYS A 70 8.75 4.92 5.52
CA CYS A 70 9.90 4.11 5.15
C CYS A 70 9.55 3.02 4.12
N SER A 71 8.38 2.39 4.24
CA SER A 71 7.91 1.37 3.29
C SER A 71 7.39 1.97 1.97
N ALA A 72 7.11 3.27 1.95
CA ALA A 72 6.62 4.01 0.79
C ALA A 72 7.71 4.34 -0.22
N VAL A 73 8.97 4.43 0.21
CA VAL A 73 10.11 4.82 -0.63
C VAL A 73 10.12 4.01 -1.94
N PRO A 74 10.20 4.68 -3.12
CA PRO A 74 10.06 4.04 -4.43
C PRO A 74 11.37 3.35 -4.87
N ASP A 75 11.88 2.47 -4.01
CA ASP A 75 13.08 1.69 -4.24
C ASP A 75 12.75 0.19 -4.22
N ALA A 76 13.31 -0.58 -5.16
CA ALA A 76 12.98 -2.00 -5.31
C ALA A 76 13.40 -2.84 -4.09
N ALA A 77 14.54 -2.52 -3.46
CA ALA A 77 14.99 -3.24 -2.27
C ALA A 77 14.12 -2.90 -1.05
N VAL A 78 13.63 -1.66 -0.95
CA VAL A 78 12.64 -1.29 0.08
C VAL A 78 11.34 -2.06 -0.11
N LYS A 79 10.85 -2.20 -1.35
CA LYS A 79 9.64 -2.99 -1.62
C LYS A 79 9.81 -4.47 -1.31
N ASP A 80 10.97 -5.04 -1.62
CA ASP A 80 11.28 -6.45 -1.27
C ASP A 80 11.30 -6.65 0.24
N LEU A 81 11.95 -5.74 0.98
CA LEU A 81 11.98 -5.81 2.43
C LEU A 81 10.57 -5.70 3.04
N ALA A 82 9.78 -4.72 2.60
CA ALA A 82 8.42 -4.51 3.09
C ALA A 82 7.52 -5.72 2.76
N TRP A 83 7.65 -6.28 1.56
CA TRP A 83 6.96 -7.51 1.16
C TRP A 83 7.31 -8.67 2.09
N ARG A 84 8.61 -8.94 2.27
CA ARG A 84 9.07 -10.05 3.10
C ARG A 84 8.63 -9.92 4.55
N GLU A 85 8.71 -8.72 5.12
CA GLU A 85 8.25 -8.48 6.49
C GLU A 85 6.73 -8.64 6.63
N ALA A 86 5.95 -8.14 5.67
CA ALA A 86 4.49 -8.28 5.69
C ALA A 86 4.03 -9.73 5.50
N VAL A 87 4.64 -10.46 4.56
CA VAL A 87 4.21 -11.80 4.16
C VAL A 87 4.80 -12.87 5.09
N PHE A 88 6.11 -12.82 5.37
CA PHE A 88 6.83 -13.85 6.12
C PHE A 88 7.29 -13.43 7.52
N GLY A 89 7.30 -12.12 7.83
CA GLY A 89 7.79 -11.60 9.12
C GLY A 89 6.82 -11.78 10.29
N THR A 90 7.30 -12.23 11.44
CA THR A 90 6.46 -12.48 12.64
C THR A 90 6.61 -11.41 13.74
N ARG A 91 7.40 -10.36 13.48
CA ARG A 91 7.82 -9.39 14.49
C ARG A 91 6.94 -8.13 14.57
N LEU A 92 6.19 -7.84 13.52
CA LEU A 92 5.37 -6.63 13.44
C LEU A 92 4.10 -6.79 14.28
N SER A 93 3.74 -5.74 15.01
CA SER A 93 2.39 -5.62 15.57
C SER A 93 1.36 -5.45 14.44
N ASN A 94 0.07 -5.62 14.74
CA ASN A 94 -1.00 -5.42 13.75
C ASN A 94 -0.97 -4.03 13.12
N GLU A 95 -0.63 -3.01 13.92
CA GLU A 95 -0.54 -1.62 13.48
C GLU A 95 0.64 -1.41 12.53
N LEU A 96 1.83 -1.88 12.91
CA LEU A 96 3.03 -1.79 12.06
C LEU A 96 2.91 -2.64 10.78
N LEU A 97 2.23 -3.78 10.85
CA LEU A 97 1.91 -4.59 9.68
C LEU A 97 1.00 -3.82 8.70
N SER A 98 -0.04 -3.18 9.22
CA SER A 98 -0.96 -2.35 8.41
C SER A 98 -0.19 -1.20 7.75
N ALA A 99 0.65 -0.51 8.52
CA ALA A 99 1.50 0.57 8.01
C ALA A 99 2.50 0.10 6.93
N THR A 100 3.14 -1.05 7.13
CA THR A 100 4.09 -1.63 6.17
C THR A 100 3.39 -1.97 4.85
N ILE A 101 2.21 -2.60 4.93
CA ILE A 101 1.38 -2.91 3.77
C ILE A 101 0.94 -1.63 3.05
N GLU A 102 0.45 -0.65 3.78
CA GLU A 102 0.00 0.62 3.20
C GLU A 102 1.14 1.32 2.47
N GLY A 103 2.31 1.47 3.12
CA GLY A 103 3.51 2.03 2.49
C GLY A 103 3.97 1.21 1.27
N PHE A 104 3.97 -0.12 1.35
CA PHE A 104 4.28 -0.97 0.20
C PHE A 104 3.38 -0.65 -1.01
N THR A 105 2.08 -0.41 -0.77
CA THR A 105 1.11 -0.08 -1.84
C THR A 105 1.29 1.30 -2.46
N LEU A 106 2.02 2.21 -1.82
CA LEU A 106 2.37 3.52 -2.35
C LEU A 106 3.48 3.44 -3.40
N GLY A 107 3.52 4.42 -4.30
CA GLY A 107 4.45 4.48 -5.42
C GLY A 107 3.88 3.92 -6.73
N GLY A 108 4.71 3.96 -7.77
CA GLY A 108 4.30 3.57 -9.12
C GLY A 108 3.90 2.09 -9.22
N PRO A 109 2.96 1.75 -10.11
CA PRO A 109 2.49 0.37 -10.25
C PRO A 109 3.60 -0.61 -10.68
N GLU A 110 4.61 -0.15 -11.39
CA GLU A 110 5.76 -0.92 -11.86
C GLU A 110 6.59 -1.55 -10.72
N LEU A 111 6.63 -0.91 -9.56
CA LEU A 111 7.36 -1.44 -8.40
C LEU A 111 6.65 -2.60 -7.71
N ARG A 112 5.34 -2.74 -7.94
CA ARG A 112 4.47 -3.72 -7.29
C ARG A 112 4.07 -4.85 -8.23
N ALA A 113 4.09 -4.62 -9.54
CA ALA A 113 3.80 -5.62 -10.55
C ALA A 113 4.57 -6.95 -10.38
N PRO A 114 5.86 -6.96 -9.96
CA PRO A 114 6.60 -8.20 -9.70
C PRO A 114 5.99 -9.09 -8.60
N TYR A 115 5.16 -8.53 -7.72
CA TYR A 115 4.58 -9.24 -6.57
C TYR A 115 3.20 -9.81 -6.84
N ASN A 116 2.62 -9.59 -8.03
CA ASN A 116 1.31 -10.14 -8.39
C ASN A 116 1.28 -11.67 -8.36
N GLY A 117 2.29 -12.33 -8.93
CA GLY A 117 2.45 -13.79 -8.86
C GLY A 117 2.72 -14.27 -7.43
N PRO A 118 3.80 -13.76 -6.78
CA PRO A 118 4.15 -14.09 -5.40
C PRO A 118 2.99 -13.93 -4.40
N TYR A 119 2.09 -12.96 -4.60
CA TYR A 119 0.89 -12.80 -3.79
C TYR A 119 0.04 -14.07 -3.76
N PHE A 120 -0.36 -14.59 -4.93
CA PHE A 120 -1.22 -15.76 -5.01
C PHE A 120 -0.52 -17.03 -4.50
N GLU A 121 0.79 -17.15 -4.71
CA GLU A 121 1.60 -18.25 -4.20
C GLU A 121 1.65 -18.26 -2.67
N ALA A 122 1.76 -17.09 -2.03
CA ALA A 122 1.91 -16.97 -0.58
C ALA A 122 0.60 -17.10 0.22
N LEU A 123 -0.59 -17.02 -0.42
CA LEU A 123 -1.87 -16.93 0.28
C LEU A 123 -2.13 -18.03 1.31
N ARG A 124 -1.82 -19.29 0.97
CA ARG A 124 -2.02 -20.41 1.89
C ARG A 124 -1.07 -20.36 3.07
N GLU A 125 0.21 -20.14 2.80
CA GLU A 125 1.24 -20.05 3.83
C GLU A 125 0.92 -18.92 4.83
N VAL A 126 0.58 -17.73 4.34
CA VAL A 126 0.17 -16.59 5.18
C VAL A 126 -1.02 -16.95 6.06
N TRP A 127 -2.00 -17.66 5.51
CA TRP A 127 -3.22 -18.02 6.23
C TRP A 127 -2.99 -19.08 7.30
N GLU A 128 -2.09 -20.04 7.04
CA GLU A 128 -1.77 -21.13 7.97
C GLU A 128 -0.80 -20.68 9.07
N ALA A 129 0.16 -19.80 8.75
CA ALA A 129 1.21 -19.37 9.67
C ALA A 129 0.76 -18.28 10.66
N ARG A 130 -0.34 -17.57 10.40
CA ARG A 130 -0.75 -16.38 11.16
C ARG A 130 -2.14 -16.52 11.79
N GLY A 131 -2.37 -15.75 12.85
CA GLY A 131 -3.72 -15.55 13.37
C GLY A 131 -4.62 -14.92 12.30
N ILE A 132 -5.91 -15.30 12.29
CA ILE A 132 -6.91 -14.90 11.28
C ILE A 132 -6.91 -13.39 11.03
N GLU A 133 -6.76 -12.59 12.08
CA GLU A 133 -6.76 -11.12 12.00
C GLU A 133 -5.57 -10.57 11.21
N MET A 134 -4.36 -11.13 11.42
CA MET A 134 -3.16 -10.74 10.68
C MET A 134 -3.20 -11.25 9.25
N ALA A 135 -3.58 -12.51 9.04
CA ALA A 135 -3.73 -13.08 7.70
C ALA A 135 -4.72 -12.27 6.86
N THR A 136 -5.87 -11.88 7.44
CA THR A 136 -6.86 -11.04 6.75
C THR A 136 -6.28 -9.70 6.31
N ARG A 137 -5.46 -9.04 7.15
CA ARG A 137 -4.79 -7.78 6.78
C ARG A 137 -3.83 -7.95 5.62
N VAL A 138 -2.99 -8.99 5.65
CA VAL A 138 -2.04 -9.28 4.58
C VAL A 138 -2.78 -9.57 3.27
N VAL A 139 -3.77 -10.47 3.30
CA VAL A 139 -4.51 -10.89 2.11
C VAL A 139 -5.25 -9.71 1.47
N ARG A 140 -5.98 -8.90 2.24
CA ARG A 140 -6.70 -7.74 1.68
C ARG A 140 -5.77 -6.64 1.24
N GLY A 141 -4.81 -6.30 2.10
CA GLY A 141 -3.97 -5.14 1.89
C GLY A 141 -2.97 -5.29 0.75
N LEU A 142 -2.50 -6.51 0.49
CA LEU A 142 -1.61 -6.81 -0.64
C LEU A 142 -2.34 -7.27 -1.91
N TYR A 143 -3.67 -7.31 -1.91
CA TYR A 143 -4.42 -7.70 -3.11
C TYR A 143 -4.09 -6.74 -4.27
N PRO A 144 -3.65 -7.23 -5.44
CA PRO A 144 -3.12 -6.39 -6.51
C PRO A 144 -4.19 -5.63 -7.33
N GLY A 145 -5.34 -5.29 -6.75
CA GLY A 145 -6.48 -4.67 -7.42
C GLY A 145 -6.36 -3.16 -7.74
N ARG A 146 -5.21 -2.53 -7.49
CA ARG A 146 -5.04 -1.06 -7.67
C ARG A 146 -4.04 -0.67 -8.76
N GLN A 147 -3.47 -1.64 -9.46
CA GLN A 147 -2.23 -1.46 -10.22
C GLN A 147 -2.45 -0.98 -11.65
N ASP A 148 -3.58 -1.29 -12.25
CA ASP A 148 -3.97 -0.87 -13.58
C ASP A 148 -5.48 -1.02 -13.66
N LEU A 149 -6.19 0.03 -14.06
CA LEU A 149 -7.64 -0.04 -14.26
C LEU A 149 -8.02 0.18 -15.73
N SER A 150 -7.03 0.09 -16.62
CA SER A 150 -7.23 0.19 -18.06
C SER A 150 -7.54 -1.17 -18.68
N GLY A 151 -8.27 -1.15 -19.80
CA GLY A 151 -8.65 -2.35 -20.52
C GLY A 151 -10.06 -2.85 -20.21
N ARG A 152 -10.41 -4.00 -20.79
CA ARG A 152 -11.71 -4.64 -20.59
C ARG A 152 -11.72 -5.36 -19.25
N PRO A 153 -12.74 -5.17 -18.40
CA PRO A 153 -12.79 -5.81 -17.09
C PRO A 153 -12.56 -7.32 -17.16
N GLU A 154 -13.19 -8.01 -18.12
CA GLU A 154 -13.11 -9.46 -18.31
C GLU A 154 -11.72 -10.01 -18.67
N GLU A 155 -10.81 -9.17 -19.18
CA GLU A 155 -9.46 -9.55 -19.58
C GLU A 155 -8.41 -9.12 -18.53
N HIS A 156 -8.84 -8.52 -17.42
CA HIS A 156 -7.94 -7.96 -16.43
C HIS A 156 -7.09 -9.06 -15.75
N PRO A 157 -5.74 -9.00 -15.78
CA PRO A 157 -4.86 -10.07 -15.30
C PRO A 157 -5.11 -10.50 -13.86
N VAL A 158 -5.45 -9.55 -12.97
CA VAL A 158 -5.71 -9.85 -11.56
C VAL A 158 -7.04 -10.59 -11.36
N LEU A 159 -8.07 -10.29 -12.16
CA LEU A 159 -9.34 -11.04 -12.09
C LEU A 159 -9.12 -12.47 -12.55
N LEU A 160 -8.43 -12.67 -13.67
CA LEU A 160 -8.08 -13.99 -14.20
C LEU A 160 -7.22 -14.80 -13.21
N ALA A 161 -6.23 -14.17 -12.58
CA ALA A 161 -5.39 -14.82 -11.58
C ALA A 161 -6.20 -15.19 -10.32
N THR A 162 -7.10 -14.31 -9.87
CA THR A 162 -7.97 -14.61 -8.71
C THR A 162 -8.91 -15.76 -9.01
N ASP A 163 -9.54 -15.78 -10.19
CA ASP A 163 -10.41 -16.87 -10.64
C ASP A 163 -9.66 -18.19 -10.78
N GLY A 164 -8.48 -18.16 -11.40
CA GLY A 164 -7.61 -19.33 -11.53
C GLY A 164 -7.20 -19.89 -10.17
N TRP A 165 -6.80 -19.03 -9.23
CA TRP A 165 -6.45 -19.46 -7.88
C TRP A 165 -7.65 -20.07 -7.14
N LEU A 166 -8.82 -19.43 -7.20
CA LEU A 166 -10.04 -19.95 -6.56
C LEU A 166 -10.49 -21.29 -7.14
N ALA A 167 -10.33 -21.52 -8.44
CA ALA A 167 -10.64 -22.78 -9.10
C ALA A 167 -9.64 -23.89 -8.73
N ALA A 168 -8.35 -23.56 -8.65
CA ALA A 168 -7.29 -24.50 -8.31
C ALA A 168 -7.26 -24.87 -6.81
N ASN A 169 -7.88 -24.07 -5.95
CA ASN A 169 -7.84 -24.21 -4.49
C ASN A 169 -9.24 -24.40 -3.85
N PRO A 170 -10.04 -25.40 -4.26
CA PRO A 170 -11.40 -25.60 -3.75
C PRO A 170 -11.46 -25.94 -2.26
N ASP A 171 -10.39 -26.50 -1.72
CA ASP A 171 -10.20 -26.91 -0.32
C ASP A 171 -9.63 -25.80 0.58
N ALA A 172 -9.25 -24.64 0.02
CA ALA A 172 -8.72 -23.55 0.82
C ALA A 172 -9.74 -23.07 1.88
N PRO A 173 -9.27 -22.56 3.03
CA PRO A 173 -10.16 -22.09 4.10
C PRO A 173 -11.25 -21.15 3.59
N GLY A 174 -12.50 -21.39 4.00
CA GLY A 174 -13.66 -20.65 3.48
C GLY A 174 -13.57 -19.13 3.67
N ALA A 175 -12.98 -18.69 4.80
CA ALA A 175 -12.75 -17.27 5.08
C ALA A 175 -11.72 -16.64 4.12
N LEU A 176 -10.65 -17.34 3.76
CA LEU A 176 -9.68 -16.89 2.76
C LEU A 176 -10.34 -16.75 1.39
N ARG A 177 -11.04 -17.79 0.95
CA ARG A 177 -11.76 -17.79 -0.33
C ARG A 177 -12.77 -16.64 -0.40
N ARG A 178 -13.48 -16.39 0.71
CA ARG A 178 -14.44 -15.28 0.80
C ARG A 178 -13.77 -13.92 0.60
N ILE A 179 -12.62 -13.68 1.23
CA ILE A 179 -11.88 -12.41 1.05
C ILE A 179 -11.52 -12.20 -0.42
N LEU A 180 -10.98 -13.22 -1.09
CA LEU A 180 -10.61 -13.12 -2.50
C LEU A 180 -11.81 -12.83 -3.41
N VAL A 181 -12.96 -13.47 -3.16
CA VAL A 181 -14.19 -13.20 -3.90
C VAL A 181 -14.64 -11.74 -3.70
N GLU A 182 -14.60 -11.23 -2.47
CA GLU A 182 -14.96 -9.85 -2.18
C GLU A 182 -14.02 -8.84 -2.86
N GLU A 183 -12.70 -9.04 -2.79
CA GLU A 183 -11.72 -8.15 -3.43
C GLU A 183 -11.80 -8.22 -4.97
N ARG A 184 -12.05 -9.41 -5.53
CA ARG A 184 -12.32 -9.60 -6.96
C ARG A 184 -13.55 -8.80 -7.40
N ASP A 185 -14.65 -8.91 -6.66
CA ASP A 185 -15.89 -8.20 -6.98
C ASP A 185 -15.71 -6.68 -6.84
N HIS A 186 -14.92 -6.22 -5.87
CA HIS A 186 -14.54 -4.81 -5.73
C HIS A 186 -13.80 -4.32 -6.96
N LEU A 187 -12.78 -5.07 -7.41
CA LEU A 187 -12.00 -4.74 -8.60
C LEU A 187 -12.88 -4.70 -9.87
N LEU A 188 -13.72 -5.73 -10.07
CA LEU A 188 -14.63 -5.79 -11.21
C LEU A 188 -15.56 -4.58 -11.26
N ARG A 189 -16.12 -4.18 -10.11
CA ARG A 189 -16.98 -2.98 -10.03
C ARG A 189 -16.22 -1.70 -10.37
N SER A 190 -15.01 -1.54 -9.86
CA SER A 190 -14.16 -0.37 -10.15
C SER A 190 -13.80 -0.27 -11.65
N LEU A 191 -13.38 -1.38 -12.26
CA LEU A 191 -13.08 -1.46 -13.69
C LEU A 191 -14.31 -1.13 -14.55
N THR A 192 -15.46 -1.68 -14.17
CA THR A 192 -16.73 -1.44 -14.86
C THR A 192 -17.13 0.04 -14.80
N ALA A 193 -17.05 0.66 -13.61
CA ALA A 193 -17.38 2.07 -13.43
C ALA A 193 -16.49 2.99 -14.27
N GLN A 194 -15.19 2.70 -14.36
CA GLN A 194 -14.25 3.48 -15.18
C GLN A 194 -14.53 3.35 -16.69
N ALA A 195 -14.91 2.17 -17.17
CA ALA A 195 -15.29 1.94 -18.55
C ALA A 195 -16.54 2.75 -18.95
N TYR A 196 -17.50 2.93 -18.03
CA TYR A 196 -18.70 3.74 -18.27
C TYR A 196 -18.47 5.25 -18.10
N GLY A 197 -17.62 5.68 -17.17
CA GLY A 197 -17.32 7.10 -16.93
C GLY A 197 -16.42 7.76 -17.98
N THR A 198 -15.85 6.97 -18.89
CA THR A 198 -15.01 7.44 -20.01
C THR A 198 -15.81 7.62 -21.31
N ARG A 199 -17.14 7.50 -21.26
CA ARG A 199 -18.08 7.71 -22.38
C ARG A 199 -18.87 9.00 -22.21
#